data_AF-A0A6B3HFY2-F1
#
_entry.id   AF-A0A6B3HFY2-F1
#
_cell.length_a   1.000
_cell.length_b   1.000
_cell.length_c   1.000
_cell.angle_alpha   90.00
_cell.angle_beta   90.00
_cell.angle_gamma   90.00
#
_symmetry.space_group_name_H-M   'P 1'
#
loop_
_entity.id
_entity.type
_entity.pdbx_description
1 polymer ?
#
loop_
_entity_poly.entity_id
_entity_poly.type
_entity_poly.pdbx_seq_one_letter_code
_entity_poly.pdbx_strand_id
1 'polypeptide(L)'
;LGERPFSGLGWDDKVRLLDIMREAGVLWLQITGGEPTMDPHFQGAYRYAWQAGMVLTISTNGSLLWRPDLLKLFQDCPPYRLVVSMYGASEESFDTLTQRRGAWKAFRRGMDAACEAGLPLRINVVVTEDNASEADEMAALADEWNVENHAYTNMTPTIYGGGEPLLAQSAAHLRQRKPFAGCNAGHTFFHADPHAKVSICKVGRDDQIDLMAEGIDGLTRLGAIADRLMLRTGGCEGCALSGTCRVCRPLAKHYQEA
;
A
#
# COMPACT_ATOMS: atom_id res chain seq x y z
N LEU A 1 19.47 0.76 -12.12
CA LEU A 1 18.46 1.80 -11.79
C LEU A 1 19.06 2.66 -10.68
N GLY A 2 19.22 3.96 -10.94
CA GLY A 2 19.90 4.89 -10.02
C GLY A 2 19.27 4.91 -8.63
N GLU A 3 20.10 5.18 -7.62
CA GLU A 3 19.68 5.40 -6.24
C GLU A 3 18.54 6.44 -6.24
N ARG A 4 17.32 6.02 -5.90
CA ARG A 4 16.26 7.00 -5.63
C ARG A 4 16.60 7.62 -4.29
N PRO A 5 16.94 8.92 -4.23
CA PRO A 5 17.26 9.54 -2.96
C PRO A 5 16.05 9.41 -2.04
N PHE A 6 16.31 9.10 -0.77
CA PHE A 6 15.27 9.16 0.24
C PHE A 6 14.69 10.57 0.27
N SER A 7 13.38 10.68 0.06
CA SER A 7 12.65 11.94 0.01
C SER A 7 11.39 11.77 0.86
N GLY A 8 11.28 12.59 1.91
CA GLY A 8 10.15 12.57 2.82
C GLY A 8 10.32 13.58 3.95
N LEU A 9 9.28 13.73 4.77
CA LEU A 9 9.30 14.61 5.95
C LEU A 9 10.40 14.23 6.96
N GLY A 10 10.97 15.24 7.62
CA GLY A 10 11.83 15.06 8.77
C GLY A 10 11.04 14.62 10.02
N TRP A 11 11.75 14.36 11.12
CA TRP A 11 11.13 13.93 12.38
C TRP A 11 10.00 14.83 12.86
N ASP A 12 10.27 16.14 12.99
CA ASP A 12 9.30 17.09 13.55
C ASP A 12 8.03 17.19 12.70
N ASP A 13 8.19 17.21 11.37
CA ASP A 13 7.06 17.24 10.44
C ASP A 13 6.27 15.92 10.43
N LYS A 14 6.93 14.77 10.62
CA LYS A 14 6.22 13.48 10.79
C LYS A 14 5.38 13.47 12.07
N VAL A 15 5.93 13.98 13.18
CA VAL A 15 5.18 14.11 14.44
C VAL A 15 3.98 15.03 14.23
N ARG A 16 4.19 16.19 13.60
CA ARG A 16 3.11 17.12 13.26
C ARG A 16 2.03 16.48 12.39
N LEU A 17 2.40 15.69 11.39
CA LEU A 17 1.45 14.95 10.55
C LEU A 17 0.62 13.97 11.37
N LEU A 18 1.26 13.19 12.26
CA LEU A 18 0.58 12.24 13.14
C LEU A 18 -0.34 12.94 14.14
N ASP A 19 0.03 14.11 14.64
CA ASP A 19 -0.84 14.93 15.50
C ASP A 19 -2.08 15.42 14.75
N ILE A 20 -1.93 15.91 13.53
CA ILE A 20 -3.07 16.31 12.68
C ILE A 20 -3.99 15.10 12.42
N MET A 21 -3.42 13.94 12.11
CA MET A 21 -4.19 12.70 11.92
C MET A 21 -4.94 12.30 13.20
N ARG A 22 -4.30 12.40 14.37
CA ARG A 22 -4.93 12.14 15.67
C ARG A 22 -6.08 13.11 15.92
N GLU A 23 -5.88 14.40 15.68
CA GLU A 23 -6.90 15.44 15.85
C GLU A 23 -8.10 15.21 14.92
N ALA A 24 -7.84 14.74 13.70
CA ALA A 24 -8.86 14.35 12.73
C ALA A 24 -9.62 13.06 13.11
N GLY A 25 -9.25 12.40 14.21
CA GLY A 25 -9.90 11.17 14.67
C GLY A 25 -9.49 9.92 13.87
N VAL A 26 -8.29 9.91 13.27
CA VAL A 26 -7.78 8.72 12.59
C VAL A 26 -7.58 7.60 13.60
N LEU A 27 -8.42 6.57 13.50
CA LEU A 27 -8.32 5.36 14.32
C LEU A 27 -7.38 4.32 13.69
N TRP A 28 -7.43 4.15 12.38
CA TRP A 28 -6.66 3.14 11.65
C TRP A 28 -5.60 3.80 10.79
N LEU A 29 -4.33 3.52 11.07
CA LEU A 29 -3.21 4.03 10.29
C LEU A 29 -2.50 2.87 9.57
N GLN A 30 -2.60 2.85 8.25
CA GLN A 30 -1.82 1.95 7.41
C GLN A 30 -0.53 2.63 6.95
N ILE A 31 0.61 2.18 7.47
CA ILE A 31 1.94 2.67 7.08
C ILE A 31 2.44 1.82 5.91
N THR A 32 2.64 2.46 4.76
CA THR A 32 3.06 1.80 3.51
C THR A 32 4.21 2.59 2.85
N GLY A 33 4.29 2.62 1.52
CA GLY A 33 5.33 3.30 0.75
C GLY A 33 5.94 2.36 -0.27
N GLY A 34 7.26 2.48 -0.50
CA GLY A 34 8.05 1.39 -1.09
C GLY A 34 8.36 0.33 -0.04
N GLU A 35 9.22 0.68 0.93
CA GLU A 35 9.48 -0.12 2.13
C GLU A 35 9.58 0.83 3.35
N PRO A 36 8.55 0.88 4.21
CA PRO A 36 8.53 1.85 5.32
C PRO A 36 9.64 1.62 6.33
N THR A 37 10.11 0.38 6.52
CA THR A 37 11.15 0.07 7.52
C THR A 37 12.55 0.57 7.15
N MET A 38 12.73 1.10 5.94
CA MET A 38 13.95 1.80 5.54
C MET A 38 13.98 3.28 5.94
N ASP A 39 12.84 3.86 6.33
CA ASP A 39 12.80 5.25 6.78
C ASP A 39 13.55 5.39 8.13
N PRO A 40 14.52 6.32 8.25
CA PRO A 40 15.32 6.47 9.47
C PRO A 40 14.49 6.85 10.70
N HIS A 41 13.30 7.44 10.49
CA HIS A 41 12.36 7.81 11.54
C HIS A 41 11.21 6.82 11.71
N PHE A 42 11.20 5.68 10.98
CA PHE A 42 10.12 4.70 11.05
C PHE A 42 9.78 4.27 12.48
N GLN A 43 10.78 3.83 13.25
CA GLN A 43 10.53 3.28 14.59
C GLN A 43 9.97 4.33 15.56
N GLY A 44 10.48 5.56 15.47
CA GLY A 44 9.98 6.68 16.26
C GLY A 44 8.54 7.04 15.87
N ALA A 45 8.26 7.16 14.57
CA ALA A 45 6.94 7.54 14.07
C ALA A 45 5.90 6.46 14.37
N TYR A 46 6.30 5.19 14.23
CA TYR A 46 5.50 4.04 14.60
C TYR A 46 5.13 4.06 16.08
N ARG A 47 6.12 4.21 16.97
CA ARG A 47 5.90 4.27 18.43
C ARG A 47 5.02 5.45 18.79
N TYR A 48 5.23 6.62 18.17
CA TYR A 48 4.41 7.81 18.39
C TYR A 48 2.94 7.58 18.01
N ALA A 49 2.70 7.03 16.82
CA ALA A 49 1.34 6.71 16.35
C ALA A 49 0.65 5.66 17.24
N TRP A 50 1.40 4.65 17.69
CA TRP A 50 0.91 3.63 18.62
C TRP A 50 0.52 4.25 19.98
N GLN A 51 1.38 5.10 20.54
CA GLN A 51 1.12 5.82 21.79
C GLN A 51 -0.03 6.83 21.66
N ALA A 52 -0.25 7.37 20.46
CA ALA A 52 -1.40 8.20 20.13
C ALA A 52 -2.74 7.42 20.07
N GLY A 53 -2.71 6.10 20.24
CA GLY A 53 -3.90 5.24 20.26
C GLY A 53 -4.36 4.76 18.89
N MET A 54 -3.54 4.92 17.84
CA MET A 54 -3.88 4.45 16.50
C MET A 54 -3.67 2.94 16.37
N VAL A 55 -4.57 2.28 15.65
CA VAL A 55 -4.47 0.88 15.29
C VAL A 55 -3.63 0.75 14.02
N LEU A 56 -2.43 0.17 14.18
CA LEU A 56 -1.40 0.20 13.14
C LEU A 56 -1.41 -1.04 12.26
N THR A 57 -1.44 -0.84 10.94
CA THR A 57 -1.14 -1.87 9.94
C THR A 57 0.07 -1.44 9.13
N ILE A 58 1.00 -2.36 8.85
CA ILE A 58 2.19 -2.06 8.04
C ILE A 58 2.13 -2.91 6.78
N SER A 59 2.41 -2.31 5.63
CA SER A 59 2.71 -3.05 4.39
C SER A 59 4.20 -2.98 4.11
N THR A 60 4.84 -4.15 4.04
CA THR A 60 6.30 -4.29 3.93
C THR A 60 6.66 -5.41 2.95
N ASN A 61 7.87 -5.38 2.40
CA ASN A 61 8.46 -6.47 1.63
C ASN A 61 9.13 -7.53 2.54
N GLY A 62 9.10 -7.36 3.86
CA GLY A 62 9.58 -8.35 4.83
C GLY A 62 11.11 -8.45 4.98
N SER A 63 11.89 -7.89 4.04
CA SER A 63 13.33 -8.11 3.94
C SER A 63 14.17 -7.62 5.14
N LEU A 64 13.58 -6.76 5.98
CA LEU A 64 14.21 -6.21 7.18
C LEU A 64 13.62 -6.73 8.49
N LEU A 65 12.58 -7.58 8.45
CA LEU A 65 11.90 -8.05 9.66
C LEU A 65 12.79 -8.91 10.57
N TRP A 66 13.93 -9.38 10.10
CA TRP A 66 14.93 -10.08 10.92
C TRP A 66 15.69 -9.18 11.87
N ARG A 67 15.64 -7.85 11.70
CA ARG A 67 16.43 -6.93 12.50
C ARG A 67 15.93 -6.93 13.96
N PRO A 68 16.81 -7.10 14.96
CA PRO A 68 16.41 -7.17 16.36
C PRO A 68 15.64 -5.94 16.86
N ASP A 69 15.97 -4.75 16.37
CA ASP A 69 15.31 -3.50 16.75
C ASP A 69 13.87 -3.42 16.23
N LEU A 70 13.60 -3.87 15.00
CA LEU A 70 12.25 -3.96 14.46
C LEU A 70 11.42 -5.04 15.15
N LEU A 71 11.99 -6.21 15.42
CA LEU A 71 11.32 -7.26 16.19
C LEU A 71 10.93 -6.76 17.58
N LYS A 72 11.87 -6.12 18.28
CA LYS A 72 11.61 -5.54 19.61
C LYS A 72 10.54 -4.46 19.56
N LEU A 73 10.57 -3.59 18.54
CA LEU A 73 9.55 -2.57 18.34
C LEU A 73 8.15 -3.18 18.22
N PHE A 74 7.97 -4.18 17.36
CA PHE A 74 6.68 -4.82 17.13
C PHE A 74 6.24 -5.72 18.28
N GLN A 75 7.14 -6.17 19.16
CA GLN A 75 6.77 -6.83 20.40
C GLN A 75 6.33 -5.84 21.49
N ASP A 76 7.02 -4.70 21.59
CA ASP A 76 6.71 -3.65 22.59
C ASP A 76 5.45 -2.85 22.23
N CYS A 77 5.25 -2.65 20.93
CA CYS A 77 4.15 -1.90 20.36
C CYS A 77 3.53 -2.78 19.26
N PRO A 78 2.67 -3.75 19.62
CA PRO A 78 2.13 -4.68 18.64
C PRO A 78 1.30 -4.00 17.55
N PRO A 79 1.58 -4.26 16.26
CA PRO A 79 0.69 -3.85 15.20
C PRO A 79 -0.58 -4.70 15.23
N TYR A 80 -1.66 -4.17 14.69
CA TYR A 80 -2.82 -5.00 14.36
C TYR A 80 -2.46 -6.06 13.31
N ARG A 81 -1.66 -5.66 12.31
CA ARG A 81 -1.23 -6.57 11.26
C ARG A 81 0.03 -6.09 10.53
N LEU A 82 0.91 -7.03 10.20
CA LEU A 82 1.98 -6.87 9.23
C LEU A 82 1.56 -7.58 7.95
N VAL A 83 1.40 -6.82 6.88
CA VAL A 83 1.04 -7.35 5.55
C VAL A 83 2.32 -7.40 4.71
N VAL A 84 2.82 -8.60 4.47
CA VAL A 84 4.07 -8.84 3.77
C VAL A 84 3.82 -9.19 2.31
N SER A 85 4.43 -8.45 1.38
CA SER A 85 4.34 -8.73 -0.06
C SER A 85 5.34 -9.82 -0.46
N MET A 86 4.86 -10.86 -1.15
CA MET A 86 5.65 -11.94 -1.70
C MET A 86 5.61 -11.92 -3.23
N TYR A 87 6.77 -12.09 -3.85
CA TYR A 87 7.03 -11.79 -5.26
C TYR A 87 7.46 -13.00 -6.10
N GLY A 88 7.58 -14.18 -5.49
CA GLY A 88 7.98 -15.41 -6.15
C GLY A 88 8.10 -16.55 -5.13
N ALA A 89 8.16 -17.79 -5.61
CA ALA A 89 8.38 -18.99 -4.81
C ALA A 89 9.83 -19.46 -4.80
N SER A 90 10.71 -18.88 -5.64
CA SER A 90 12.11 -19.27 -5.76
C SER A 90 13.07 -18.07 -5.69
N GLU A 91 14.36 -18.34 -5.45
CA GLU A 91 15.40 -17.28 -5.48
C GLU A 91 15.46 -16.61 -6.86
N GLU A 92 15.34 -17.40 -7.93
CA GLU A 92 15.39 -16.91 -9.31
C GLU A 92 14.22 -15.99 -9.62
N SER A 93 12.98 -16.43 -9.39
CA SER A 93 11.79 -15.64 -9.73
C SER A 93 11.67 -14.38 -8.87
N PHE A 94 11.94 -14.50 -7.57
CA PHE A 94 11.82 -13.38 -6.64
C PHE A 94 12.90 -12.31 -6.88
N ASP A 95 14.17 -12.70 -7.04
CA ASP A 95 15.25 -11.75 -7.30
C ASP A 95 15.10 -11.09 -8.68
N THR A 96 14.62 -11.86 -9.67
CA THR A 96 14.30 -11.33 -11.01
C THR A 96 13.18 -10.31 -10.94
N LEU A 97 12.04 -10.62 -10.32
CA LEU A 97 10.92 -9.69 -10.25
C LEU A 97 11.26 -8.42 -9.47
N THR A 98 11.98 -8.56 -8.36
CA THR A 98 12.40 -7.42 -7.53
C THR A 98 13.61 -6.67 -8.08
N GLN A 99 14.24 -7.19 -9.15
CA GLN A 99 15.46 -6.67 -9.75
C GLN A 99 16.58 -6.47 -8.71
N ARG A 100 16.64 -7.37 -7.71
CA ARG A 100 17.56 -7.28 -6.58
C ARG A 100 18.06 -8.66 -6.17
N ARG A 101 19.33 -8.92 -6.43
CA ARG A 101 20.01 -10.13 -5.97
C ARG A 101 20.01 -10.22 -4.44
N GLY A 102 19.68 -11.40 -3.93
CA GLY A 102 19.57 -11.73 -2.50
C GLY A 102 18.26 -11.26 -1.84
N ALA A 103 17.29 -10.74 -2.60
CA ALA A 103 16.00 -10.32 -2.06
C ALA A 103 15.23 -11.50 -1.48
N TRP A 104 15.25 -12.65 -2.15
CA TRP A 104 14.66 -13.90 -1.66
C TRP A 104 15.21 -14.31 -0.30
N LYS A 105 16.54 -14.34 -0.17
CA LYS A 105 17.22 -14.72 1.08
C LYS A 105 16.87 -13.76 2.22
N ALA A 106 16.81 -12.46 1.93
CA ALA A 106 16.42 -11.46 2.91
C ALA A 106 14.94 -11.60 3.32
N PHE A 107 14.06 -11.85 2.36
CA PHE A 107 12.64 -12.11 2.59
C PHE A 107 12.42 -13.35 3.47
N ARG A 108 12.97 -14.52 3.09
CA ARG A 108 12.92 -15.77 3.86
C ARG A 108 13.36 -15.56 5.29
N ARG A 109 14.54 -14.95 5.48
CA ARG A 109 15.08 -14.66 6.80
C ARG A 109 14.20 -13.72 7.62
N GLY A 110 13.58 -12.73 6.98
CA GLY A 110 12.62 -11.83 7.62
C GLY A 110 11.34 -12.53 8.04
N MET A 111 10.80 -13.39 7.19
CA MET A 111 9.61 -14.20 7.48
C MET A 111 9.87 -15.18 8.62
N ASP A 112 10.96 -15.95 8.55
CA ASP A 112 11.34 -16.92 9.58
C ASP A 112 11.46 -16.24 10.96
N ALA A 113 12.15 -15.10 11.04
CA ALA A 113 12.31 -14.34 12.28
C ALA A 113 10.99 -13.72 12.78
N ALA A 114 10.14 -13.21 11.89
CA ALA A 114 8.85 -12.62 12.26
C ALA A 114 7.86 -13.68 12.76
N CYS A 115 7.87 -14.88 12.15
CA CYS A 115 7.09 -16.04 12.60
C CYS A 115 7.57 -16.53 13.96
N GLU A 116 8.89 -16.68 14.15
CA GLU A 116 9.49 -17.08 15.43
C GLU A 116 9.15 -16.08 16.56
N ALA A 117 9.14 -14.78 16.24
CA ALA A 117 8.74 -13.73 17.18
C ALA A 117 7.22 -13.63 17.42
N GLY A 118 6.40 -14.44 16.74
CA GLY A 118 4.94 -14.48 16.90
C GLY A 118 4.22 -13.23 16.40
N LEU A 119 4.76 -12.56 15.38
CA LEU A 119 4.16 -11.32 14.85
C LEU A 119 2.86 -11.61 14.08
N PRO A 120 1.88 -10.68 14.06
CA PRO A 120 0.59 -10.89 13.39
C PRO A 120 0.71 -10.67 11.87
N LEU A 121 1.20 -11.70 11.18
CA LEU A 121 1.50 -11.66 9.75
C LEU A 121 0.27 -11.98 8.88
N ARG A 122 0.26 -11.40 7.68
CA ARG A 122 -0.53 -11.81 6.51
C ARG A 122 0.31 -11.66 5.27
N ILE A 123 0.25 -12.60 4.34
CA ILE A 123 1.00 -12.54 3.08
C ILE A 123 0.10 -12.05 1.95
N ASN A 124 0.60 -11.10 1.17
CA ASN A 124 0.03 -10.71 -0.11
C ASN A 124 0.86 -11.35 -1.22
N VAL A 125 0.29 -12.33 -1.92
CA VAL A 125 0.92 -12.98 -3.07
C VAL A 125 0.72 -12.06 -4.27
N VAL A 126 1.80 -11.48 -4.79
CA VAL A 126 1.76 -10.57 -5.93
C VAL A 126 1.98 -11.37 -7.20
N VAL A 127 0.92 -11.49 -8.00
CA VAL A 127 0.93 -12.31 -9.23
C VAL A 127 1.11 -11.42 -10.44
N THR A 128 2.20 -11.63 -11.16
CA THR A 128 2.58 -11.01 -12.44
C THR A 128 2.59 -12.07 -13.54
N GLU A 129 2.71 -11.66 -14.81
CA GLU A 129 2.88 -12.61 -15.92
C GLU A 129 4.12 -13.48 -15.73
N ASP A 130 5.22 -12.90 -15.24
CA ASP A 130 6.50 -13.59 -15.07
C ASP A 130 6.48 -14.66 -13.96
N ASN A 131 5.65 -14.50 -12.92
CA ASN A 131 5.60 -15.43 -11.77
C ASN A 131 4.26 -16.15 -11.62
N ALA A 132 3.35 -16.01 -12.59
CA ALA A 132 2.00 -16.54 -12.51
C ALA A 132 1.94 -18.05 -12.32
N SER A 133 2.87 -18.79 -12.93
CA SER A 133 2.98 -20.24 -12.78
C SER A 133 3.32 -20.68 -11.35
N GLU A 134 3.89 -19.79 -10.53
CA GLU A 134 4.30 -20.06 -9.15
C GLU A 134 3.23 -19.67 -8.13
N ALA A 135 2.02 -19.26 -8.55
CA ALA A 135 1.00 -18.76 -7.61
C ALA A 135 0.60 -19.78 -6.52
N ASP A 136 0.47 -21.05 -6.89
CA ASP A 136 0.14 -22.12 -5.95
C ASP A 136 1.33 -22.48 -5.04
N GLU A 137 2.56 -22.43 -5.56
CA GLU A 137 3.78 -22.64 -4.78
C GLU A 137 3.99 -21.50 -3.77
N MET A 138 3.70 -20.27 -4.18
CA MET A 138 3.67 -19.11 -3.29
C MET A 138 2.62 -19.28 -2.18
N ALA A 139 1.42 -19.79 -2.49
CA ALA A 139 0.43 -20.08 -1.47
C ALA A 139 0.90 -21.18 -0.51
N ALA A 140 1.53 -22.24 -1.02
CA ALA A 140 2.09 -23.32 -0.21
C ALA A 140 3.19 -22.82 0.75
N LEU A 141 4.06 -21.91 0.30
CA LEU A 141 5.04 -21.27 1.17
C LEU A 141 4.40 -20.50 2.32
N ALA A 142 3.29 -19.79 2.07
CA ALA A 142 2.54 -19.12 3.13
C ALA A 142 1.98 -20.12 4.16
N ASP A 143 1.54 -21.30 3.70
CA ASP A 143 1.06 -22.38 4.54
C ASP A 143 2.17 -23.02 5.39
N GLU A 144 3.42 -23.10 4.88
CA GLU A 144 4.59 -23.54 5.68
C GLU A 144 4.82 -22.68 6.92
N TRP A 145 4.60 -21.37 6.80
CA TRP A 145 4.65 -20.44 7.93
C TRP A 145 3.36 -20.39 8.75
N ASN A 146 2.31 -21.10 8.33
CA ASN A 146 0.96 -21.03 8.90
C ASN A 146 0.42 -19.58 8.91
N VAL A 147 0.64 -18.85 7.81
CA VAL A 147 0.23 -17.45 7.65
C VAL A 147 -0.86 -17.34 6.58
N GLU A 148 -1.95 -16.66 6.90
CA GLU A 148 -3.01 -16.39 5.92
C GLU A 148 -2.47 -15.59 4.72
N ASN A 149 -2.92 -15.96 3.52
CA ASN A 149 -2.48 -15.31 2.29
C ASN A 149 -3.65 -14.77 1.44
N HIS A 150 -3.32 -13.82 0.56
CA HIS A 150 -4.25 -13.32 -0.45
C HIS A 150 -3.53 -13.03 -1.76
N ALA A 151 -4.01 -13.63 -2.85
CA ALA A 151 -3.49 -13.39 -4.19
C ALA A 151 -4.04 -12.09 -4.81
N TYR A 152 -3.12 -11.21 -5.19
CA TYR A 152 -3.37 -9.98 -5.94
C TYR A 152 -2.97 -10.19 -7.41
N THR A 153 -3.96 -10.40 -8.27
CA THR A 153 -3.77 -10.59 -9.72
C THR A 153 -4.21 -9.38 -10.55
N ASN A 154 -4.99 -8.47 -9.96
CA ASN A 154 -5.38 -7.23 -10.62
C ASN A 154 -4.43 -6.09 -10.22
N MET A 155 -3.67 -5.57 -11.19
CA MET A 155 -2.84 -4.39 -11.03
C MET A 155 -3.60 -3.11 -11.40
N THR A 156 -3.05 -1.98 -10.96
CA THR A 156 -3.51 -0.65 -11.31
C THR A 156 -2.36 0.11 -11.96
N PRO A 157 -2.63 1.14 -12.78
CA PRO A 157 -1.60 2.07 -13.25
C PRO A 157 -0.77 2.60 -12.08
N THR A 158 0.43 3.09 -12.41
CA THR A 158 1.31 3.70 -11.40
C THR A 158 0.60 4.87 -10.72
N ILE A 159 1.13 5.25 -9.55
CA ILE A 159 0.66 6.44 -8.83
C ILE A 159 0.84 7.76 -9.62
N TYR A 160 1.53 7.72 -10.77
CA TYR A 160 1.76 8.83 -11.69
C TYR A 160 0.97 8.67 -13.01
N GLY A 161 0.04 7.71 -13.09
CA GLY A 161 -0.81 7.46 -14.25
C GLY A 161 -0.21 6.59 -15.35
N GLY A 162 1.09 6.30 -15.30
CA GLY A 162 1.75 5.42 -16.27
C GLY A 162 1.21 3.98 -16.25
N GLY A 163 1.06 3.39 -17.43
CA GLY A 163 0.54 2.04 -17.64
C GLY A 163 1.55 0.91 -17.43
N GLU A 164 2.78 1.19 -17.01
CA GLU A 164 3.86 0.21 -16.94
C GLU A 164 3.51 -1.05 -16.11
N PRO A 165 2.83 -0.94 -14.94
CA PRO A 165 2.42 -2.12 -14.18
C PRO A 165 1.42 -3.00 -14.93
N LEU A 166 0.65 -2.45 -15.87
CA LEU A 166 -0.31 -3.23 -16.64
C LEU A 166 0.39 -4.18 -17.62
N LEU A 167 1.64 -3.90 -18.02
CA LEU A 167 2.44 -4.79 -18.86
C LEU A 167 2.91 -6.02 -18.09
N ALA A 168 3.14 -5.88 -16.78
CA ALA A 168 3.54 -6.99 -15.91
C ALA A 168 2.34 -7.82 -15.42
N GLN A 169 1.12 -7.38 -15.70
CA GLN A 169 -0.10 -8.02 -15.21
C GLN A 169 -0.40 -9.30 -15.98
N SER A 170 -0.63 -10.42 -15.26
CA SER A 170 -0.97 -11.66 -15.95
C SER A 170 -2.40 -11.68 -16.48
N ALA A 171 -2.54 -11.76 -17.80
CA ALA A 171 -3.85 -11.77 -18.46
C ALA A 171 -4.67 -13.02 -18.10
N ALA A 172 -4.00 -14.18 -17.97
CA ALA A 172 -4.64 -15.45 -17.65
C ALA A 172 -5.20 -15.51 -16.21
N HIS A 173 -4.66 -14.71 -15.30
CA HIS A 173 -4.98 -14.76 -13.87
C HIS A 173 -5.87 -13.60 -13.41
N LEU A 174 -6.36 -12.78 -14.33
CA LEU A 174 -7.25 -11.66 -14.03
C LEU A 174 -8.53 -12.14 -13.37
N ARG A 175 -8.77 -11.67 -12.14
CA ARG A 175 -10.06 -11.88 -11.49
C ARG A 175 -11.07 -10.88 -12.04
N GLN A 176 -12.28 -11.37 -12.28
CA GLN A 176 -13.41 -10.51 -12.61
C GLN A 176 -13.78 -9.66 -11.39
N ARG A 177 -13.58 -8.35 -11.51
CA ARG A 177 -14.05 -7.38 -10.50
C ARG A 177 -15.57 -7.36 -10.48
N LYS A 178 -16.15 -7.15 -9.29
CA LYS A 178 -17.59 -6.90 -9.14
C LYS A 178 -17.93 -5.53 -9.73
N PRO A 179 -19.18 -5.30 -10.19
CA PRO A 179 -19.65 -3.96 -10.52
C PRO A 179 -19.36 -2.98 -9.39
N PHE A 180 -18.86 -1.80 -9.74
CA PHE A 180 -18.52 -0.79 -8.77
C PHE A 180 -19.80 -0.17 -8.21
N ALA A 181 -20.01 -0.31 -6.90
CA ALA A 181 -21.21 0.15 -6.21
C ALA A 181 -20.98 1.38 -5.32
N GLY A 182 -19.80 2.01 -5.40
CA GLY A 182 -19.40 3.14 -4.56
C GLY A 182 -18.11 2.88 -3.77
N CYS A 183 -17.55 3.96 -3.20
CA CYS A 183 -16.34 3.94 -2.36
C CYS A 183 -16.40 5.11 -1.38
N ASN A 184 -15.88 4.91 -0.17
CA ASN A 184 -15.86 5.95 0.87
C ASN A 184 -14.52 6.74 0.91
N ALA A 185 -13.78 6.74 -0.19
CA ALA A 185 -12.54 7.50 -0.36
C ALA A 185 -12.82 8.99 -0.18
N GLY A 186 -12.01 9.68 0.62
CA GLY A 186 -12.20 11.09 0.97
C GLY A 186 -13.29 11.38 2.01
N HIS A 187 -14.10 10.37 2.37
CA HIS A 187 -15.18 10.52 3.38
C HIS A 187 -14.86 9.79 4.69
N THR A 188 -14.29 8.59 4.61
CA THR A 188 -13.94 7.76 5.80
C THR A 188 -12.46 7.40 5.88
N PHE A 189 -11.72 7.64 4.81
CA PHE A 189 -10.29 7.45 4.75
C PHE A 189 -9.68 8.38 3.72
N PHE A 190 -8.39 8.62 3.84
CA PHE A 190 -7.58 9.36 2.88
C PHE A 190 -6.19 8.74 2.77
N HIS A 191 -5.41 9.23 1.81
CA HIS A 191 -4.02 8.83 1.62
C HIS A 191 -3.12 10.05 1.76
N ALA A 192 -2.11 9.97 2.64
CA ALA A 192 -1.04 10.95 2.73
C ALA A 192 0.23 10.38 2.10
N ASP A 193 0.89 11.14 1.22
CA ASP A 193 2.19 10.77 0.69
C ASP A 193 3.36 11.16 1.63
N PRO A 194 4.61 10.81 1.31
CA PRO A 194 5.76 11.13 2.16
C PRO A 194 6.01 12.62 2.43
N HIS A 195 5.28 13.52 1.77
CA HIS A 195 5.36 14.98 1.89
C HIS A 195 4.08 15.59 2.49
N ALA A 196 3.23 14.76 3.11
CA ALA A 196 1.93 15.16 3.66
C ALA A 196 0.96 15.79 2.64
N LYS A 197 1.12 15.49 1.35
CA LYS A 197 0.09 15.78 0.36
C LYS A 197 -0.98 14.71 0.45
N VAL A 198 -2.19 15.14 0.78
CA VAL A 198 -3.33 14.27 1.03
C VAL A 198 -4.26 14.21 -0.16
N SER A 199 -4.58 12.99 -0.60
CA SER A 199 -5.55 12.69 -1.65
C SER A 199 -6.68 11.81 -1.11
N ILE A 200 -7.81 11.74 -1.81
CA ILE A 200 -8.97 10.93 -1.38
C ILE A 200 -8.64 9.44 -1.26
N CYS A 201 -7.70 8.94 -2.07
CA CYS A 201 -7.16 7.58 -2.01
C CYS A 201 -5.82 7.50 -2.76
N LYS A 202 -5.25 6.30 -2.88
CA LYS A 202 -3.99 6.04 -3.61
C LYS A 202 -4.08 6.27 -5.12
N VAL A 203 -5.30 6.30 -5.69
CA VAL A 203 -5.54 6.41 -7.13
C VAL A 203 -6.05 7.80 -7.53
N GLY A 204 -7.05 8.34 -6.83
CA GLY A 204 -7.60 9.68 -7.08
C GLY A 204 -6.74 10.77 -6.45
N ARG A 205 -5.66 11.15 -7.15
CA ARG A 205 -4.64 12.10 -6.66
C ARG A 205 -4.68 13.47 -7.34
N ASP A 206 -5.64 13.72 -8.23
CA ASP A 206 -5.72 14.94 -9.04
C ASP A 206 -5.73 16.22 -8.17
N ASP A 207 -6.46 16.19 -7.07
CA ASP A 207 -6.53 17.27 -6.11
C ASP A 207 -5.93 16.81 -4.77
N GLN A 208 -4.89 17.52 -4.33
CA GLN A 208 -4.21 17.23 -3.08
C GLN A 208 -4.27 18.41 -2.12
N ILE A 209 -4.42 18.09 -0.83
CA ILE A 209 -4.37 19.04 0.29
C ILE A 209 -2.98 18.97 0.91
N ASP A 210 -2.37 20.12 1.21
CA ASP A 210 -1.12 20.16 1.95
C ASP A 210 -1.40 20.28 3.45
N LEU A 211 -1.29 19.19 4.20
CA LEU A 211 -1.55 19.24 5.64
C LEU A 211 -0.52 20.05 6.43
N MET A 212 0.70 20.23 5.90
CA MET A 212 1.70 21.07 6.56
C MET A 212 1.36 22.55 6.41
N ALA A 213 0.68 22.94 5.33
CA ALA A 213 0.21 24.31 5.12
C ALA A 213 -1.17 24.56 5.75
N GLU A 214 -2.10 23.62 5.59
CA GLU A 214 -3.52 23.83 5.86
C GLU A 214 -4.01 23.24 7.20
N GLY A 215 -3.23 22.33 7.79
CA GLY A 215 -3.63 21.63 9.01
C GLY A 215 -4.90 20.78 8.81
N ILE A 216 -5.63 20.57 9.90
CA ILE A 216 -6.85 19.75 9.92
C ILE A 216 -7.98 20.33 9.05
N ASP A 217 -8.09 21.66 8.95
CA ASP A 217 -9.15 22.32 8.18
C ASP A 217 -9.12 21.94 6.71
N GLY A 218 -7.93 21.69 6.15
CA GLY A 218 -7.76 21.20 4.78
C GLY A 218 -8.54 19.89 4.54
N LEU A 219 -8.58 18.98 5.52
CA LEU A 219 -9.25 17.68 5.42
C LEU A 219 -10.76 17.80 5.21
N THR A 220 -11.39 18.88 5.68
CA THR A 220 -12.84 19.11 5.52
C THR A 220 -13.27 19.16 4.05
N ARG A 221 -12.34 19.46 3.13
CA ARG A 221 -12.59 19.55 1.69
C ARG A 221 -12.54 18.19 0.98
N LEU A 222 -12.06 17.12 1.63
CA LEU A 222 -11.88 15.82 0.99
C LEU A 222 -13.18 15.20 0.48
N GLY A 223 -14.30 15.36 1.21
CA GLY A 223 -15.59 14.86 0.77
C GLY A 223 -16.05 15.51 -0.54
N ALA A 224 -15.95 16.83 -0.64
CA ALA A 224 -16.29 17.56 -1.87
C ALA A 224 -15.35 17.21 -3.04
N ILE A 225 -14.06 17.01 -2.76
CA ILE A 225 -13.09 16.52 -3.76
C ILE A 225 -13.51 15.12 -4.24
N ALA A 226 -13.87 14.22 -3.33
CA ALA A 226 -14.28 12.87 -3.66
C ALA A 226 -15.51 12.84 -4.56
N ASP A 227 -16.54 13.61 -4.21
CA ASP A 227 -17.78 13.69 -4.99
C ASP A 227 -17.52 14.22 -6.40
N ARG A 228 -16.66 15.24 -6.52
CA ARG A 228 -16.24 15.78 -7.82
C ARG A 228 -15.47 14.74 -8.65
N LEU A 229 -14.52 14.02 -8.05
CA LEU A 229 -13.72 13.00 -8.75
C LEU A 229 -14.52 11.76 -9.17
N MET A 230 -15.72 11.57 -8.61
CA MET A 230 -16.66 10.53 -9.06
C MET A 230 -17.53 10.95 -10.25
N LEU A 231 -17.54 12.24 -10.62
CA LEU A 231 -18.28 12.70 -11.79
C LEU A 231 -17.76 12.04 -13.07
N ARG A 232 -18.69 11.62 -13.93
CA ARG A 232 -18.36 11.01 -15.21
C ARG A 232 -17.97 12.09 -16.19
N THR A 233 -16.79 11.94 -16.77
CA THR A 233 -16.18 12.89 -17.70
C THR A 233 -15.61 12.15 -18.90
N GLY A 234 -15.46 12.84 -20.03
CA GLY A 234 -14.85 12.29 -21.26
C GLY A 234 -15.63 11.08 -21.78
N GLY A 235 -14.93 10.00 -22.17
CA GLY A 235 -15.55 8.78 -22.71
C GLY A 235 -16.48 8.03 -21.75
N CYS A 236 -16.59 8.45 -20.49
CA CYS A 236 -17.56 7.91 -19.53
C CYS A 236 -18.88 8.70 -19.48
N GLU A 237 -18.92 9.90 -20.07
CA GLU A 237 -20.15 10.68 -20.21
C GLU A 237 -21.11 9.96 -21.18
N GLY A 238 -22.34 9.71 -20.75
CA GLY A 238 -23.32 8.96 -21.55
C GLY A 238 -22.98 7.48 -21.83
N CYS A 239 -21.94 6.91 -21.21
CA CYS A 239 -21.52 5.53 -21.46
C CYS A 239 -22.62 4.52 -21.09
N ALA A 240 -23.06 3.71 -22.06
CA ALA A 240 -24.12 2.71 -21.88
C ALA A 240 -23.75 1.59 -20.89
N LEU A 241 -22.45 1.31 -20.70
CA LEU A 241 -21.95 0.29 -19.77
C LEU A 241 -21.79 0.81 -18.34
N SER A 242 -22.11 2.07 -18.10
CA SER A 242 -21.79 2.73 -16.84
C SER A 242 -22.53 2.16 -15.61
N GLY A 243 -23.71 1.55 -15.81
CA GLY A 243 -24.45 0.83 -14.77
C GLY A 243 -23.84 -0.53 -14.38
N THR A 244 -22.97 -1.09 -15.22
CA THR A 244 -22.30 -2.39 -15.00
C THR A 244 -20.78 -2.25 -14.90
N CYS A 245 -20.27 -1.00 -14.90
CA CYS A 245 -18.85 -0.72 -14.86
C CYS A 245 -18.23 -1.24 -13.55
N ARG A 246 -17.05 -1.86 -13.66
CA ARG A 246 -16.35 -2.54 -12.56
C ARG A 246 -15.17 -1.72 -12.02
N VAL A 247 -15.03 -0.49 -12.51
CA VAL A 247 -13.87 0.39 -12.28
C VAL A 247 -14.38 1.70 -11.69
N CYS A 248 -13.76 2.15 -10.60
CA CYS A 248 -14.08 3.46 -10.02
C CYS A 248 -13.61 4.59 -10.93
N ARG A 249 -14.20 5.78 -10.82
CA ARG A 249 -13.94 6.85 -11.77
C ARG A 249 -12.47 7.29 -11.83
N PRO A 250 -11.76 7.51 -10.71
CA PRO A 250 -10.34 7.85 -10.76
C PRO A 250 -9.50 6.81 -11.48
N LEU A 251 -9.76 5.52 -11.26
CA LEU A 251 -9.03 4.45 -11.94
C LEU A 251 -9.37 4.39 -13.44
N ALA A 252 -10.63 4.60 -13.80
CA ALA A 252 -11.04 4.64 -15.20
C ALA A 252 -10.40 5.80 -15.97
N LYS A 253 -10.16 6.94 -15.31
CA LYS A 253 -9.39 8.05 -15.89
C LYS A 253 -7.95 7.61 -16.18
N HIS A 254 -7.25 7.01 -15.21
CA HIS A 254 -5.90 6.49 -15.44
C HIS A 254 -5.84 5.47 -16.58
N TYR A 255 -6.83 4.58 -16.71
CA TYR A 255 -6.89 3.65 -17.85
C TYR A 255 -7.15 4.33 -19.21
N GLN A 256 -7.74 5.53 -19.22
CA GLN A 256 -7.93 6.30 -20.46
C GLN A 256 -6.64 7.02 -20.88
N GLU A 257 -5.74 7.27 -19.92
CA GLU A 257 -4.49 8.01 -20.11
C GLU A 257 -3.28 7.09 -20.33
N ALA A 258 -3.34 5.86 -19.80
CA ALA A 258 -2.34 4.79 -19.96
C ALA A 258 -2.43 4.08 -21.31
#